data_AF-A0A328SPF9-F1
#
_entry.id   AF-A0A328SPF9-F1
#
_cell.length_a   1.000
_cell.length_b   1.000
_cell.length_c   1.000
_cell.angle_alpha   90.00
_cell.angle_beta   90.00
_cell.angle_gamma   90.00
#
_symmetry.space_group_name_H-M   'P 1'
#
loop_
_entity.id
_entity.type
_entity.pdbx_description
1 polymer ?
#
loop_
_entity_poly.entity_id
_entity_poly.type
_entity_poly.pdbx_seq_one_letter_code
_entity_poly.pdbx_strand_id
1 'polypeptide(L)'
;MLDANKPWDDLKFNWDEVQNSSKLFNILWNVYYFSTTYMSLDNFDPTKHYKEDLKFRQEDLWIRSRVNSLIKSVGEDFESLVFNRATEKITDFVLEDLSRWYVRLIRGRTWVES
;
A
#
# COMPACT_ATOMS: atom_id res chain seq x y z
N MET A 1 6.28 -15.75 -5.67
CA MET A 1 5.93 -17.02 -4.98
C MET A 1 4.43 -17.32 -4.99
N LEU A 2 3.51 -16.49 -4.46
CA LEU A 2 2.06 -16.71 -4.64
C LEU A 2 1.53 -16.25 -6.02
N ASP A 3 2.28 -15.37 -6.69
CA ASP A 3 1.98 -14.87 -8.04
C ASP A 3 2.17 -15.90 -9.15
N ALA A 4 3.03 -16.89 -8.93
CA ALA A 4 3.67 -17.60 -10.04
C ALA A 4 2.89 -18.83 -10.54
N ASN A 5 1.98 -19.39 -9.74
CA ASN A 5 1.40 -20.70 -10.04
C ASN A 5 -0.08 -20.81 -9.69
N LYS A 6 -0.80 -21.57 -10.52
CA LYS A 6 -2.10 -22.10 -10.14
C LYS A 6 -1.91 -23.09 -8.98
N PRO A 7 -2.92 -23.33 -8.14
CA PRO A 7 -2.79 -24.21 -6.97
C PRO A 7 -2.25 -25.62 -7.24
N TRP A 8 -2.34 -26.08 -8.49
CA TRP A 8 -1.93 -27.42 -8.95
C TRP A 8 -0.66 -27.43 -9.82
N ASP A 9 -0.01 -26.29 -10.04
CA ASP A 9 1.27 -26.21 -10.77
C ASP A 9 2.47 -26.25 -9.81
N ASP A 10 3.55 -26.90 -10.23
CA ASP A 10 4.80 -26.97 -9.48
C ASP A 10 5.41 -25.58 -9.28
N LEU A 11 5.69 -25.24 -8.02
CA LEU A 11 6.23 -23.93 -7.66
C LEU A 11 7.70 -23.83 -8.05
N LYS A 12 7.95 -23.32 -9.27
CA LYS A 12 9.32 -23.08 -9.75
C LYS A 12 9.89 -21.85 -9.04
N PHE A 13 10.88 -22.09 -8.19
CA PHE A 13 11.60 -21.02 -7.52
C PHE A 13 12.33 -20.13 -8.54
N ASN A 14 12.13 -18.81 -8.44
CA ASN A 14 12.78 -17.81 -9.27
C ASN A 14 13.37 -16.69 -8.39
N TRP A 15 14.67 -16.43 -8.51
CA TRP A 15 15.36 -15.36 -7.81
C TRP A 15 14.84 -13.96 -8.18
N ASP A 16 14.42 -13.75 -9.42
CA ASP A 16 13.88 -12.46 -9.87
C ASP A 16 12.57 -12.13 -9.15
N GLU A 17 11.74 -13.13 -8.86
CA GLU A 17 10.51 -12.93 -8.07
C GLU A 17 10.81 -12.51 -6.64
N VAL A 18 11.82 -13.15 -6.01
CA VAL A 18 12.26 -12.77 -4.65
C VAL A 18 12.75 -11.32 -4.65
N GLN A 19 13.51 -10.93 -5.67
CA GLN A 19 13.97 -9.55 -5.82
C GLN A 19 12.81 -8.57 -6.02
N ASN A 20 11.80 -8.93 -6.81
CA ASN A 20 10.61 -8.09 -7.01
C ASN A 20 9.80 -7.93 -5.71
N SER A 21 9.60 -9.02 -4.95
CA SER A 21 8.97 -8.93 -3.63
C SER A 21 9.79 -8.04 -2.68
N SER A 22 11.13 -8.16 -2.67
CA SER A 22 11.99 -7.31 -1.86
C SER A 22 11.86 -5.83 -2.22
N LYS A 23 11.79 -5.48 -3.51
CA LYS A 23 11.53 -4.10 -3.96
C LYS A 23 10.19 -3.58 -3.45
N LEU A 24 9.14 -4.39 -3.53
CA LEU A 24 7.80 -4.03 -3.03
C LEU A 24 7.83 -3.71 -1.53
N PHE A 25 8.47 -4.57 -0.72
CA PHE A 25 8.62 -4.34 0.71
C PHE A 25 9.45 -3.10 1.03
N ASN A 26 10.52 -2.84 0.25
CA ASN A 26 11.30 -1.61 0.40
C ASN A 26 10.45 -0.36 0.14
N ILE A 27 9.54 -0.39 -0.83
CA ILE A 27 8.62 0.72 -1.09
C ILE A 27 7.69 0.92 0.10
N LEU A 28 7.06 -0.14 0.60
CA LEU A 28 6.21 -0.07 1.80
C LEU A 28 6.96 0.48 3.01
N TRP A 29 8.20 0.02 3.22
CA TRP A 29 9.06 0.50 4.29
C TRP A 29 9.36 2.00 4.14
N ASN A 30 9.67 2.46 2.93
CA ASN A 30 9.90 3.89 2.67
C ASN A 30 8.67 4.74 2.94
N VAL A 31 7.47 4.27 2.54
CA VAL A 31 6.21 4.98 2.82
C VAL A 31 5.93 5.04 4.32
N TYR A 32 6.14 3.94 5.04
CA TYR A 32 6.00 3.89 6.49
C TYR A 32 6.98 4.84 7.19
N TYR A 33 8.26 4.79 6.80
CA TYR A 33 9.30 5.64 7.38
C TYR A 33 9.03 7.13 7.14
N PHE A 34 8.62 7.49 5.92
CA PHE A 34 8.17 8.84 5.60
C PHE A 34 7.01 9.27 6.52
N SER A 35 5.96 8.46 6.60
CA SER A 35 4.75 8.80 7.38
C SER A 35 5.06 9.00 8.86
N THR A 36 5.82 8.08 9.46
CA THR A 36 6.20 8.12 10.88
C THR A 36 7.12 9.29 11.21
N THR A 37 8.04 9.63 10.31
CA THR A 37 8.93 10.79 10.48
C THR A 37 8.13 12.08 10.60
N TYR A 38 7.19 12.33 9.68
CA TYR A 38 6.37 13.55 9.72
C TYR A 38 5.38 13.56 10.88
N MET A 39 4.74 12.43 11.20
CA MET A 39 3.89 12.33 12.39
C MET A 39 4.67 12.65 13.68
N SER A 40 5.92 12.18 13.77
CA SER A 40 6.78 12.45 14.92
C SER A 40 7.18 13.93 15.01
N LEU A 41 7.47 14.57 13.87
CA LEU A 41 7.75 16.01 13.80
C LEU A 41 6.54 16.86 14.23
N ASP A 42 5.33 16.45 13.84
CA ASP A 42 4.09 17.12 14.20
C ASP A 42 3.58 16.75 15.62
N ASN A 43 4.35 15.93 16.36
CA ASN A 43 3.97 15.36 17.65
C ASN A 43 2.56 14.73 17.64
N PHE A 44 2.19 14.14 16.50
CA PHE A 44 0.89 13.57 16.24
C PHE A 44 0.73 12.24 16.99
N ASP A 45 -0.31 12.15 17.82
CA ASP A 45 -0.62 10.94 18.58
C ASP A 45 -1.91 10.29 18.05
N PRO A 46 -1.82 9.20 17.26
CA PRO A 46 -3.00 8.56 16.67
C PRO A 46 -3.97 8.00 17.71
N THR A 47 -3.56 7.82 18.96
CA THR A 47 -4.43 7.30 20.03
C THR A 47 -5.33 8.37 20.66
N LYS A 48 -5.03 9.66 20.42
CA LYS A 48 -5.75 10.81 20.99
C LYS A 48 -6.73 11.46 20.03
N HIS A 49 -6.85 10.95 18.81
CA HIS A 49 -7.73 11.50 17.78
C HIS A 49 -8.85 10.52 17.43
N TYR A 50 -10.09 10.99 17.44
CA TYR A 50 -11.24 10.21 16.98
C TYR A 50 -11.44 10.41 15.47
N LYS A 51 -12.17 9.48 14.84
CA LYS A 51 -12.47 9.58 13.40
C LYS A 51 -13.17 10.89 13.04
N GLU A 52 -13.96 11.44 13.94
CA GLU A 52 -14.69 12.70 13.73
C GLU A 52 -13.76 13.93 13.68
N ASP A 53 -12.58 13.85 14.32
CA ASP A 53 -11.62 14.96 14.38
C ASP A 53 -10.79 15.07 13.09
N LEU A 54 -10.77 14.01 12.27
CA LEU A 54 -9.94 13.92 11.07
C LEU A 54 -10.63 14.57 9.86
N LYS A 55 -10.13 15.75 9.48
CA LYS A 55 -10.54 16.41 8.22
C LYS A 55 -9.74 15.85 7.04
N PHE A 56 -10.30 14.85 6.37
CA PHE A 56 -9.72 14.29 5.15
C PHE A 56 -9.86 15.24 3.97
N ARG A 57 -8.78 15.43 3.21
CA ARG A 57 -8.83 16.12 1.92
C ARG A 57 -9.21 15.15 0.80
N GLN A 58 -9.39 15.66 -0.42
CA GLN A 58 -9.82 14.85 -1.56
C GLN A 58 -8.85 13.71 -1.87
N GLU A 59 -7.55 13.94 -1.76
CA GLU A 59 -6.50 12.93 -1.95
C GLU A 59 -6.56 11.82 -0.89
N ASP A 60 -6.89 12.17 0.36
CA ASP A 60 -7.02 11.21 1.47
C ASP A 60 -8.28 10.35 1.30
N LEU A 61 -9.38 10.98 0.87
CA LEU A 61 -10.62 10.27 0.53
C LEU A 61 -10.43 9.36 -0.68
N TRP A 62 -9.65 9.80 -1.67
CA TRP A 62 -9.33 9.03 -2.86
C TRP A 62 -8.53 7.78 -2.50
N ILE A 63 -7.40 7.88 -1.79
CA ILE A 63 -6.60 6.69 -1.43
C ILE A 63 -7.41 5.72 -0.56
N ARG A 64 -8.26 6.26 0.35
CA ARG A 64 -9.15 5.44 1.16
C ARG A 64 -10.16 4.67 0.31
N SER A 65 -10.71 5.31 -0.71
CA SER A 65 -11.62 4.64 -1.67
C SER A 65 -10.89 3.53 -2.44
N ARG A 66 -9.66 3.79 -2.88
CA ARG A 66 -8.81 2.79 -3.55
C ARG A 66 -8.53 1.58 -2.66
N VAL A 67 -8.17 1.80 -1.39
CA VAL A 67 -7.97 0.73 -0.40
C VAL A 67 -9.24 -0.11 -0.20
N ASN A 68 -10.41 0.51 -0.05
CA ASN A 68 -11.66 -0.25 0.10
C ASN A 68 -11.97 -1.09 -1.14
N SER A 69 -11.72 -0.55 -2.33
CA SER A 69 -11.91 -1.27 -3.59
C SER A 69 -10.92 -2.45 -3.70
N LEU A 70 -9.66 -2.24 -3.29
CA LEU A 70 -8.65 -3.28 -3.24
C LEU A 70 -9.09 -4.41 -2.30
N ILE A 71 -9.46 -4.10 -1.05
CA ILE A 71 -9.90 -5.07 -0.04
C ILE A 71 -11.03 -5.93 -0.60
N LYS A 72 -12.04 -5.33 -1.23
CA LYS A 72 -13.14 -6.07 -1.84
C LYS A 72 -12.65 -7.02 -2.94
N SER A 73 -11.88 -6.48 -3.90
CA SER A 73 -11.43 -7.24 -5.06
C SER A 73 -10.42 -8.34 -4.73
N VAL A 74 -9.63 -8.16 -3.67
CA VAL A 74 -8.71 -9.16 -3.14
C VAL A 74 -9.49 -10.20 -2.36
N GLY A 75 -10.47 -9.80 -1.53
CA GLY A 75 -11.36 -10.72 -0.84
C GLY A 75 -12.05 -11.71 -1.79
N GLU A 76 -12.57 -11.21 -2.92
CA GLU A 76 -13.16 -12.04 -3.99
C GLU A 76 -12.14 -13.03 -4.60
N ASP A 77 -10.89 -12.61 -4.80
CA ASP A 77 -9.83 -13.50 -5.31
C ASP A 77 -9.43 -14.57 -4.28
N PHE A 78 -9.41 -14.22 -2.99
CA PHE A 78 -9.16 -15.17 -1.91
C PHE A 78 -10.28 -16.21 -1.79
N GLU A 79 -11.55 -15.78 -1.88
CA GLU A 79 -12.71 -16.68 -1.88
C GLU A 79 -12.69 -17.65 -3.07
N SER A 80 -12.17 -17.21 -4.21
CA SER A 80 -12.02 -18.04 -5.42
C SER A 80 -10.69 -18.81 -5.49
N LEU A 81 -9.84 -18.73 -4.46
CA LEU A 81 -8.52 -19.39 -4.39
C LEU A 81 -7.56 -18.98 -5.52
N VAL A 82 -7.71 -17.77 -6.06
CA VAL A 82 -6.89 -17.20 -7.14
C VAL A 82 -5.86 -16.22 -6.55
N PHE A 83 -4.90 -16.76 -5.80
CA PHE A 83 -3.93 -15.97 -5.03
C PHE A 83 -2.96 -15.14 -5.88
N ASN A 84 -2.68 -15.58 -7.10
CA ASN A 84 -1.83 -14.84 -8.02
C ASN A 84 -2.46 -13.49 -8.38
N ARG A 85 -3.74 -13.50 -8.75
CA ARG A 85 -4.46 -12.26 -9.08
C ARG A 85 -4.56 -11.31 -7.88
N ALA A 86 -4.75 -11.86 -6.68
CA ALA A 86 -4.73 -11.07 -5.45
C ALA A 86 -3.37 -10.38 -5.24
N THR A 87 -2.27 -11.10 -5.47
CA THR A 87 -0.91 -10.58 -5.28
C THR A 87 -0.56 -9.51 -6.32
N GLU A 88 -0.96 -9.70 -7.58
CA GLU A 88 -0.84 -8.70 -8.66
C GLU A 88 -1.57 -7.40 -8.30
N LYS A 89 -2.84 -7.49 -7.86
CA LYS A 89 -3.64 -6.31 -7.46
C LYS A 89 -3.00 -5.54 -6.30
N ILE A 90 -2.47 -6.24 -5.30
CA ILE A 90 -1.78 -5.62 -4.16
C ILE A 90 -0.51 -4.92 -4.64
N THR A 91 0.27 -5.58 -5.49
CA THR A 91 1.52 -5.04 -6.04
C THR A 91 1.26 -3.76 -6.84
N ASP A 92 0.27 -3.78 -7.74
CA ASP A 92 -0.14 -2.63 -8.54
C ASP A 92 -0.58 -1.45 -7.65
N PHE A 93 -1.42 -1.71 -6.65
CA PHE A 93 -1.85 -0.68 -5.71
C PHE A 93 -0.68 -0.01 -4.96
N VAL A 94 0.28 -0.80 -4.48
CA VAL A 94 1.42 -0.25 -3.73
C VAL A 94 2.33 0.60 -4.63
N LEU A 95 2.56 0.15 -5.87
CA LEU A 95 3.43 0.85 -6.82
C LEU A 95 2.79 2.12 -7.37
N GLU A 96 1.60 1.99 -7.95
CA GLU A 96 0.96 3.07 -8.70
C GLU A 96 0.15 3.98 -7.77
N ASP A 97 -0.84 3.44 -7.06
CA ASP A 97 -1.76 4.26 -6.26
C ASP A 97 -1.06 4.86 -5.03
N LEU A 98 -0.34 4.04 -4.26
CA LEU A 98 0.28 4.47 -3.00
C LEU A 98 1.59 5.23 -3.24
N SER A 99 2.58 4.60 -3.86
CA SER A 99 3.92 5.18 -3.99
C SER A 99 3.99 6.29 -5.06
N ARG A 100 3.46 6.05 -6.26
CA ARG A 100 3.60 6.99 -7.38
C ARG A 100 2.64 8.19 -7.27
N TRP A 101 1.39 7.96 -6.89
CA TRP A 101 0.37 9.00 -6.80
C TRP A 101 0.23 9.58 -5.38
N TYR A 102 -0.17 8.77 -4.39
CA TYR A 102 -0.54 9.30 -3.07
C TYR A 102 0.64 9.96 -2.35
N VAL A 103 1.79 9.27 -2.22
CA VAL A 103 2.99 9.82 -1.57
C VAL A 103 3.44 11.12 -2.24
N ARG A 104 3.31 11.21 -3.58
CA ARG A 104 3.68 12.40 -4.33
C ARG A 104 2.75 13.58 -4.05
N LEU A 105 1.44 13.34 -3.87
CA LEU A 105 0.46 14.36 -3.51
C LEU A 105 0.65 14.88 -2.08
N ILE A 106 0.90 13.98 -1.12
CA ILE A 106 1.08 14.37 0.29
C ILE A 106 2.46 14.98 0.58
N ARG A 107 3.46 14.75 -0.28
CA ARG A 107 4.81 15.32 -0.10
C ARG A 107 4.78 16.86 -0.04
N GLY A 108 3.93 17.48 -0.85
CA GLY A 108 3.73 18.94 -0.82
C GLY A 108 3.03 19.45 0.44
N ARG A 109 2.40 18.58 1.24
CA ARG A 109 1.76 18.94 2.52
C ARG A 109 2.68 18.78 3.73
N THR A 110 3.66 17.89 3.61
CA THR A 110 4.58 17.50 4.68
C THR A 110 5.88 18.28 4.63
N TRP A 111 6.29 18.75 3.44
CA TRP A 111 7.37 19.73 3.30
C TRP A 111 6.86 21.13 3.65
N VAL A 112 7.00 21.51 4.92
CA VAL A 112 7.14 22.92 5.29
C VAL A 112 8.63 23.23 5.22
N GLU A 113 9.03 23.99 4.22
CA GLU A 113 10.35 24.61 4.17
C GLU A 113 10.54 25.41 5.46
N SER A 114 11.44 24.95 6.33
CA SER A 114 11.95 25.74 7.46
C SER A 114 13.14 26.55 6.99
#